data_AF-A0A8C6TUP4-F1
#
_entry.id   AF-A0A8C6TUP4-F1
#
_cell.length_a   1.000
_cell.length_b   1.000
_cell.length_c   1.000
_cell.angle_alpha   90.00
_cell.angle_beta   90.00
_cell.angle_gamma   90.00
#
_symmetry.space_group_name_H-M   'P 1'
#
loop_
_entity.id
_entity.type
_entity.pdbx_description
1 polymer ?
#
loop_
_entity_poly.entity_id
_entity_poly.type
_entity_poly.pdbx_seq_one_letter_code
_entity_poly.pdbx_strand_id
1 'polypeptide(L)'
;MRSSHVSPKMALSRVCPRLWRACSLSFPLQSSLLPAAVRLQSSASSTPTPAEPPVPRTSLSLPPWAGAPSPVPLEEEQRQHAAVMTAVNSIISGQDFGRLFAVVYFAGRQWKVTDEDLILVENHIEAECGDRIRLEKVLLVGAQDFTLVGRPLLAKELVRVDATVIEKTESVPKVNMKFWKRHRFQKKKIIIQPQTVLRINNIRLAQRLHESYQILFVDGFVSK
;
A
#
# COMPACT_ATOMS: atom_id res chain seq x y z
N MET A 1 -20.09 58.29 -19.53
CA MET A 1 -19.01 59.07 -18.87
C MET A 1 -18.35 58.19 -17.81
N ARG A 2 -17.03 57.97 -18.00
CA ARG A 2 -15.99 57.42 -17.10
C ARG A 2 -16.32 56.23 -16.19
N SER A 3 -15.97 55.06 -16.72
CA SER A 3 -15.39 53.92 -16.01
C SER A 3 -14.02 54.31 -15.41
N SER A 4 -13.72 53.86 -14.19
CA SER A 4 -12.37 53.86 -13.62
C SER A 4 -12.03 52.45 -13.13
N HIS A 5 -11.31 51.73 -13.99
CA HIS A 5 -10.53 50.54 -13.66
C HIS A 5 -9.48 50.86 -12.59
N VAL A 6 -9.41 50.03 -11.56
CA VAL A 6 -8.27 49.97 -10.63
C VAL A 6 -7.64 48.59 -10.75
N SER A 7 -6.45 48.55 -11.35
CA SER A 7 -5.63 47.35 -11.50
C SER A 7 -4.89 47.01 -10.21
N PRO A 8 -4.83 45.73 -9.78
CA PRO A 8 -3.96 45.32 -8.69
C PRO A 8 -2.51 45.15 -9.16
N LYS A 9 -1.57 45.75 -8.43
CA LYS A 9 -0.12 45.62 -8.64
C LYS A 9 0.35 44.23 -8.21
N MET A 10 1.01 43.52 -9.12
CA MET A 10 1.69 42.26 -8.88
C MET A 10 2.98 42.47 -8.06
N ALA A 11 3.14 41.71 -6.99
CA ALA A 11 4.40 41.59 -6.25
C ALA A 11 5.19 40.40 -6.81
N LEU A 12 6.31 40.69 -7.48
CA LEU A 12 7.28 39.71 -7.96
C LEU A 12 8.20 39.30 -6.80
N SER A 13 8.05 38.08 -6.30
CA SER A 13 9.04 37.43 -5.43
C SER A 13 10.23 36.98 -6.28
N ARG A 14 11.40 37.59 -6.05
CA ARG A 14 12.66 37.23 -6.70
C ARG A 14 13.19 35.92 -6.10
N VAL A 15 13.41 34.95 -6.99
CA VAL A 15 14.13 33.70 -6.76
C VAL A 15 15.62 34.02 -6.57
N CYS A 16 16.24 33.49 -5.51
CA CYS A 16 17.67 33.53 -5.28
C CYS A 16 18.31 32.18 -5.67
N PRO A 17 19.17 32.11 -6.71
CA PRO A 17 20.00 30.94 -6.93
C PRO A 17 21.37 31.13 -6.25
N ARG A 18 21.70 30.26 -5.29
CA ARG A 18 23.07 30.12 -4.77
C ARG A 18 23.81 29.09 -5.62
N LEU A 19 24.61 29.59 -6.55
CA LEU A 19 25.62 28.83 -7.29
C LEU A 19 26.87 28.70 -6.40
N TRP A 20 27.33 27.47 -6.16
CA TRP A 20 28.65 27.22 -5.57
C TRP A 20 29.61 26.83 -6.70
N ARG A 21 30.72 27.58 -6.77
CA ARG A 21 31.80 27.45 -7.73
C ARG A 21 32.56 26.13 -7.54
N ALA A 22 32.83 25.44 -8.64
CA ALA A 22 33.91 24.47 -8.73
C ALA A 22 35.24 25.21 -8.96
N CYS A 23 36.26 24.88 -8.17
CA CYS A 23 37.65 25.28 -8.43
C CYS A 23 38.45 24.03 -8.79
N SER A 24 38.82 23.95 -10.06
CA SER A 24 39.83 23.06 -10.61
C SER A 24 41.21 23.68 -10.43
N LEU A 25 42.14 22.98 -9.78
CA LEU A 25 43.57 23.27 -9.86
C LEU A 25 44.34 21.99 -10.16
N SER A 26 44.77 21.93 -11.41
CA SER A 26 45.82 21.07 -11.95
C SER A 26 47.19 21.54 -11.49
N PHE A 27 48.02 20.63 -10.99
CA PHE A 27 49.48 20.79 -10.96
C PHE A 27 50.15 19.47 -11.36
N PRO A 28 51.11 19.49 -12.31
CA PRO A 28 51.90 18.33 -12.71
C PRO A 28 53.23 18.27 -11.94
N LEU A 29 53.85 17.09 -11.83
CA LEU A 29 55.27 16.86 -12.18
C LEU A 29 55.64 15.37 -12.04
N GLN A 30 56.56 14.94 -12.90
CA GLN A 30 57.01 13.57 -13.18
C GLN A 30 58.09 13.03 -12.21
N SER A 31 58.43 11.75 -12.45
CA SER A 31 59.69 11.00 -12.19
C SER A 31 59.60 9.96 -11.06
N SER A 32 60.28 8.79 -11.06
CA SER A 32 60.80 7.87 -12.08
C SER A 32 61.27 6.59 -11.34
N LEU A 33 60.97 5.42 -11.90
CA LEU A 33 61.70 4.12 -11.87
C LEU A 33 62.02 3.35 -10.55
N LEU A 34 61.27 2.23 -10.36
CA LEU A 34 61.65 0.80 -10.06
C LEU A 34 62.33 0.41 -8.71
N PRO A 35 62.35 -0.89 -8.27
CA PRO A 35 61.85 -2.13 -8.90
C PRO A 35 61.00 -3.10 -8.01
N ALA A 36 60.34 -4.03 -8.72
CA ALA A 36 60.01 -5.42 -8.40
C ALA A 36 59.86 -5.90 -6.93
N ALA A 37 58.63 -6.33 -6.60
CA ALA A 37 58.41 -7.46 -5.69
C ALA A 37 57.51 -8.48 -6.39
N VAL A 38 58.11 -9.64 -6.67
CA VAL A 38 57.49 -10.83 -7.24
C VAL A 38 56.29 -11.24 -6.36
N ARG A 39 55.08 -11.13 -6.89
CA ARG A 39 53.89 -11.74 -6.28
C ARG A 39 53.72 -13.11 -6.91
N LEU A 40 54.06 -14.15 -6.16
CA LEU A 40 53.78 -15.54 -6.54
C LEU A 40 52.29 -15.66 -6.88
N GLN A 41 52.01 -16.10 -8.10
CA GLN A 41 50.71 -16.63 -8.48
C GLN A 41 50.55 -17.98 -7.78
N SER A 42 49.58 -18.08 -6.87
CA SER A 42 49.02 -19.37 -6.48
C SER A 42 47.63 -19.50 -7.08
N SER A 43 47.53 -20.47 -7.96
CA SER A 43 46.34 -21.02 -8.57
C SER A 43 45.44 -21.70 -7.53
N ALA A 44 44.14 -21.43 -7.58
CA ALA A 44 43.12 -22.32 -7.03
C ALA A 44 41.76 -22.14 -7.75
N SER A 45 41.42 -23.17 -8.53
CA SER A 45 40.10 -23.74 -8.82
C SER A 45 38.81 -22.89 -8.76
N SER A 46 38.18 -22.79 -9.93
CA SER A 46 36.74 -22.81 -10.25
C SER A 46 35.70 -22.83 -9.10
N THR A 47 34.99 -21.72 -8.89
CA THR A 47 33.51 -21.61 -8.78
C THR A 47 33.13 -20.13 -8.67
N PRO A 48 32.10 -19.62 -9.38
CA PRO A 48 31.72 -18.22 -9.28
C PRO A 48 30.77 -18.02 -8.10
N THR A 49 31.32 -17.55 -6.97
CA THR A 49 30.53 -16.87 -5.94
C THR A 49 31.23 -15.54 -5.69
N PRO A 50 30.54 -14.38 -5.71
CA PRO A 50 31.19 -13.11 -5.36
C PRO A 50 31.65 -13.20 -3.91
N ALA A 51 32.96 -13.36 -3.73
CA ALA A 51 33.58 -13.56 -2.43
C ALA A 51 33.61 -12.23 -1.66
N GLU A 52 32.66 -12.06 -0.74
CA GLU A 52 32.90 -11.20 0.42
C GLU A 52 34.13 -11.74 1.19
N PRO A 53 35.01 -10.88 1.71
CA PRO A 53 36.16 -11.34 2.48
C PRO A 53 35.66 -12.15 3.68
N PRO A 54 36.26 -13.31 4.00
CA PRO A 54 35.80 -14.13 5.11
C PRO A 54 35.95 -13.36 6.43
N VAL A 55 34.82 -12.91 6.98
CA VAL A 55 34.77 -12.22 8.28
C VAL A 55 34.94 -13.29 9.38
N PRO A 56 35.81 -13.09 10.39
CA PRO A 56 35.95 -14.05 11.48
C PRO A 56 34.63 -14.20 12.24
N ARG A 57 34.31 -15.44 12.62
CA ARG A 57 33.09 -15.72 13.38
C ARG A 57 33.16 -15.04 14.75
N THR A 58 32.28 -14.08 14.98
CA THR A 58 32.08 -13.35 16.23
C THR A 58 30.57 -13.28 16.54
N SER A 59 30.21 -12.76 17.72
CA SER A 59 28.81 -12.56 18.11
C SER A 59 28.03 -11.62 17.18
N LEU A 60 28.71 -10.85 16.31
CA LEU A 60 28.11 -9.89 15.39
C LEU A 60 28.41 -10.20 13.90
N SER A 61 29.19 -11.25 13.61
CA SER A 61 29.56 -11.58 12.22
C SER A 61 28.46 -12.29 11.43
N LEU A 62 27.48 -12.87 12.13
CA LEU A 62 26.30 -13.48 11.53
C LEU A 62 25.07 -12.88 12.21
N PRO A 63 23.99 -12.61 11.46
CA PRO A 63 22.73 -12.26 12.09
C PRO A 63 22.31 -13.38 13.07
N PRO A 64 21.58 -13.04 14.14
CA PRO A 64 21.14 -14.02 15.13
C PRO A 64 20.15 -15.05 14.56
N TRP A 65 19.59 -14.80 13.36
CA TRP A 65 18.76 -15.75 12.63
C TRP A 65 19.58 -16.54 11.60
N ALA A 66 19.24 -17.81 11.41
CA ALA A 66 19.84 -18.64 10.37
C ALA A 66 19.54 -18.07 8.98
N GLY A 67 20.55 -18.00 8.11
CA GLY A 67 20.35 -17.72 6.70
C GLY A 67 19.66 -18.91 6.04
N ALA A 68 18.34 -18.84 5.89
CA ALA A 68 17.57 -19.84 5.16
C ALA A 68 17.49 -19.43 3.68
N PRO A 69 18.21 -20.10 2.76
CA PRO A 69 17.90 -19.96 1.33
C PRO A 69 16.46 -20.43 1.09
N SER A 70 15.78 -19.87 0.07
CA SER A 70 14.43 -20.31 -0.31
C SER A 70 14.47 -21.82 -0.59
N PRO A 71 13.75 -22.65 0.18
CA PRO A 71 13.97 -24.09 0.18
C PRO A 71 13.47 -24.78 -1.10
N VAL A 72 12.70 -24.08 -1.96
CA VAL A 72 12.00 -24.65 -3.11
C VAL A 72 12.55 -24.03 -4.42
N PRO A 73 12.94 -24.83 -5.42
CA PRO A 73 13.25 -24.34 -6.77
C PRO A 73 12.04 -23.61 -7.39
N LEU A 74 12.31 -22.55 -8.16
CA LEU A 74 11.26 -21.70 -8.76
C LEU A 74 10.22 -22.49 -9.57
N GLU A 75 10.64 -23.54 -10.29
CA GLU A 75 9.72 -24.40 -11.05
C GLU A 75 8.74 -25.17 -10.15
N GLU A 76 9.18 -25.63 -8.98
CA GLU A 76 8.33 -26.32 -8.03
C GLU A 76 7.34 -25.35 -7.37
N GLU A 77 7.77 -24.12 -7.06
CA GLU A 77 6.87 -23.06 -6.56
C GLU A 77 5.76 -22.75 -7.57
N GLN A 78 6.11 -22.66 -8.87
CA GLN A 78 5.12 -22.44 -9.93
C GLN A 78 4.12 -23.60 -10.05
N ARG A 79 4.58 -24.85 -9.97
CA ARG A 79 3.70 -26.03 -9.99
C ARG A 79 2.77 -26.06 -8.78
N GLN A 80 3.28 -25.77 -7.59
CA GLN A 80 2.49 -25.70 -6.36
C GLN A 80 1.43 -24.59 -6.47
N HIS A 81 1.83 -23.40 -6.94
CA HIS A 81 0.90 -22.28 -7.14
C HIS A 81 -0.21 -22.62 -8.14
N ALA A 82 0.13 -23.25 -9.27
CA ALA A 82 -0.84 -23.68 -10.28
C ALA A 82 -1.83 -24.74 -9.72
N ALA A 83 -1.34 -25.68 -8.89
CA ALA A 83 -2.19 -26.65 -8.22
C ALA A 83 -3.18 -25.99 -7.24
N VAL A 84 -2.70 -25.04 -6.43
CA VAL A 84 -3.55 -24.27 -5.51
C VAL A 84 -4.59 -23.45 -6.26
N MET A 85 -4.21 -22.78 -7.35
CA MET A 85 -5.15 -22.04 -8.21
C MET A 85 -6.25 -22.93 -8.77
N THR A 86 -5.89 -24.14 -9.20
CA THR A 86 -6.86 -25.11 -9.73
C THR A 86 -7.85 -25.54 -8.64
N ALA A 87 -7.36 -25.82 -7.43
CA ALA A 87 -8.20 -26.15 -6.29
C ALA A 87 -9.16 -25.00 -5.92
N VAL A 88 -8.65 -23.77 -5.79
CA VAL A 88 -9.48 -22.59 -5.49
C VAL A 88 -10.51 -22.33 -6.59
N ASN A 89 -10.13 -22.48 -7.86
CA ASN A 89 -11.07 -22.37 -8.97
C ASN A 89 -12.19 -23.41 -8.90
N SER A 90 -11.91 -24.65 -8.46
CA SER A 90 -12.95 -25.65 -8.25
C SER A 90 -13.94 -25.26 -7.14
N ILE A 91 -13.45 -24.71 -6.01
CA ILE A 91 -14.29 -24.23 -4.91
C ILE A 91 -15.19 -23.07 -5.37
N ILE A 92 -14.59 -22.09 -6.07
CA ILE A 92 -15.33 -20.93 -6.59
C ILE A 92 -16.40 -21.36 -7.60
N SER A 93 -16.08 -22.34 -8.47
CA SER A 93 -17.01 -22.88 -9.46
C SER A 93 -18.16 -23.65 -8.79
N GLY A 94 -17.88 -24.37 -7.71
CA GLY A 94 -18.88 -25.09 -6.92
C GLY A 94 -19.78 -24.18 -6.07
N GLN A 95 -19.40 -22.91 -5.87
CA GLN A 95 -20.02 -21.99 -4.90
C GLN A 95 -19.96 -22.50 -3.45
N ASP A 96 -19.03 -23.40 -3.15
CA ASP A 96 -18.83 -24.00 -1.83
C ASP A 96 -17.91 -23.13 -0.96
N PHE A 97 -18.15 -21.83 -0.95
CA PHE A 97 -17.50 -20.88 -0.07
C PHE A 97 -18.58 -20.24 0.77
N GLY A 98 -18.48 -20.36 2.10
CA GLY A 98 -19.46 -19.76 3.02
C GLY A 98 -19.54 -18.24 2.92
N ARG A 99 -19.93 -17.58 4.02
CA ARG A 99 -20.03 -16.11 4.03
C ARG A 99 -18.69 -15.45 3.69
N LEU A 100 -18.69 -14.57 2.70
CA LEU A 100 -17.51 -13.81 2.29
C LEU A 100 -17.32 -12.57 3.16
N PHE A 101 -16.07 -12.15 3.31
CA PHE A 101 -15.71 -10.83 3.81
C PHE A 101 -14.75 -10.14 2.85
N ALA A 102 -14.80 -8.82 2.80
CA ALA A 102 -13.93 -8.00 1.96
C ALA A 102 -13.27 -6.89 2.77
N VAL A 103 -12.10 -6.46 2.32
CA VAL A 103 -11.48 -5.21 2.76
C VAL A 103 -11.58 -4.20 1.63
N VAL A 104 -12.38 -3.16 1.84
CA VAL A 104 -12.64 -2.11 0.84
C VAL A 104 -11.99 -0.81 1.26
N TYR A 105 -11.39 -0.10 0.30
CA TYR A 105 -10.88 1.25 0.52
C TYR A 105 -11.90 2.27 0.04
N PHE A 106 -12.54 2.93 0.99
CA PHE A 106 -13.59 3.89 0.73
C PHE A 106 -13.43 5.12 1.61
N ALA A 107 -13.68 6.30 1.05
CA ALA A 107 -13.60 7.58 1.76
C ALA A 107 -12.26 7.83 2.50
N GLY A 108 -11.15 7.32 1.97
CA GLY A 108 -9.81 7.52 2.54
C GLY A 108 -9.46 6.58 3.70
N ARG A 109 -10.30 5.58 4.00
CA ARG A 109 -10.06 4.56 5.04
C ARG A 109 -10.34 3.17 4.51
N GLN A 110 -9.76 2.16 5.14
CA GLN A 110 -10.05 0.75 4.85
C GLN A 110 -11.15 0.25 5.78
N TRP A 111 -12.08 -0.53 5.24
CA TRP A 111 -13.21 -1.11 5.96
C TRP A 111 -13.21 -2.62 5.76
N LYS A 112 -13.24 -3.37 6.87
CA LYS A 112 -13.55 -4.80 6.84
C LYS A 112 -15.07 -4.93 6.83
N VAL A 113 -15.61 -5.58 5.81
CA VAL A 113 -17.05 -5.62 5.55
C VAL A 113 -17.49 -7.03 5.21
N THR A 114 -18.71 -7.38 5.60
CA THR A 114 -19.42 -8.59 5.20
C THR A 114 -20.79 -8.20 4.61
N ASP A 115 -21.48 -9.17 4.04
CA ASP A 115 -22.84 -8.95 3.53
C ASP A 115 -23.77 -8.46 4.65
N GLU A 116 -24.63 -7.50 4.35
CA GLU A 116 -25.61 -6.87 5.26
C GLU A 116 -25.03 -5.97 6.36
N ASP A 117 -23.73 -5.68 6.33
CA ASP A 117 -23.10 -4.77 7.30
C ASP A 117 -23.42 -3.29 7.03
N LEU A 118 -23.45 -2.51 8.11
CA LEU A 118 -23.62 -1.06 8.07
C LEU A 118 -22.28 -0.34 8.29
N ILE A 119 -22.00 0.64 7.45
CA ILE A 119 -20.78 1.45 7.49
C ILE A 119 -21.16 2.92 7.60
N LEU A 120 -20.63 3.59 8.62
CA LEU A 120 -20.76 5.03 8.78
C LEU A 120 -19.59 5.75 8.13
N VAL A 121 -19.88 6.58 7.12
CA VAL A 121 -18.87 7.32 6.37
C VAL A 121 -18.96 8.81 6.72
N GLU A 122 -17.88 9.39 7.22
CA GLU A 122 -17.76 10.81 7.59
C GLU A 122 -17.54 11.73 6.37
N ASN A 123 -18.23 11.48 5.24
CA ASN A 123 -18.16 12.29 4.03
C ASN A 123 -19.56 12.49 3.43
N HIS A 124 -19.71 13.56 2.65
CA HIS A 124 -20.87 13.76 1.78
C HIS A 124 -20.71 12.92 0.51
N ILE A 125 -21.71 12.09 0.21
CA ILE A 125 -21.79 11.30 -1.02
C ILE A 125 -22.89 11.93 -1.89
N GLU A 126 -22.61 12.09 -3.19
CA GLU A 126 -23.53 12.73 -4.15
C GLU A 126 -24.79 11.89 -4.44
N ALA A 127 -24.73 10.57 -4.26
CA ALA A 127 -25.86 9.63 -4.46
C ALA A 127 -27.00 9.83 -3.45
N GLU A 128 -28.26 9.65 -3.84
CA GLU A 128 -29.44 9.82 -3.00
C GLU A 128 -29.68 8.62 -2.05
N CYS A 129 -30.54 8.80 -1.05
CA CYS A 129 -30.93 7.69 -0.18
C CYS A 129 -31.71 6.65 -0.98
N GLY A 130 -31.29 5.39 -0.92
CA GLY A 130 -31.82 4.28 -1.72
C GLY A 130 -30.96 3.92 -2.93
N ASP A 131 -30.03 4.78 -3.34
CA ASP A 131 -29.17 4.52 -4.50
C ASP A 131 -28.18 3.39 -4.22
N ARG A 132 -27.93 2.60 -5.28
CA ARG A 132 -26.94 1.52 -5.29
C ARG A 132 -25.60 2.03 -5.77
N ILE A 133 -24.57 1.89 -4.94
CA ILE A 133 -23.19 2.27 -5.23
C ILE A 133 -22.34 1.01 -5.33
N ARG A 134 -21.51 0.92 -6.36
CA ARG A 134 -20.50 -0.13 -6.48
C ARG A 134 -19.18 0.34 -5.87
N LEU A 135 -18.65 -0.42 -4.91
CA LEU A 135 -17.34 -0.14 -4.32
C LEU A 135 -16.25 -0.78 -5.19
N GLU A 136 -15.53 0.04 -5.95
CA GLU A 136 -14.53 -0.47 -6.91
C GLU A 136 -13.20 -0.89 -6.27
N LYS A 137 -12.79 -0.21 -5.20
CA LYS A 137 -11.47 -0.38 -4.60
C LYS A 137 -11.50 -1.47 -3.53
N VAL A 138 -11.42 -2.72 -3.96
CA VAL A 138 -11.32 -3.89 -3.08
C VAL A 138 -9.87 -4.33 -3.00
N LEU A 139 -9.35 -4.51 -1.78
CA LEU A 139 -7.96 -4.89 -1.52
C LEU A 139 -7.85 -6.40 -1.30
N LEU A 140 -8.80 -6.97 -0.58
CA LEU A 140 -8.79 -8.36 -0.16
C LEU A 140 -10.22 -8.91 -0.14
N VAL A 141 -10.39 -10.17 -0.50
CA VAL A 141 -11.60 -10.95 -0.23
C VAL A 141 -11.20 -12.25 0.43
N GLY A 142 -11.89 -12.61 1.51
CA GLY A 142 -11.70 -13.87 2.21
C GLY A 142 -12.98 -14.68 2.27
N ALA A 143 -12.82 -15.97 2.06
CA ALA A 143 -13.79 -17.01 2.38
C ALA A 143 -13.31 -17.77 3.64
N GLN A 144 -14.01 -18.85 3.97
CA GLN A 144 -13.59 -19.76 5.04
C GLN A 144 -12.26 -20.45 4.72
N ASP A 145 -12.12 -20.93 3.47
CA ASP A 145 -11.01 -21.81 3.08
C ASP A 145 -9.93 -21.12 2.25
N PHE A 146 -10.19 -19.93 1.69
CA PHE A 146 -9.21 -19.22 0.85
C PHE A 146 -9.30 -17.71 1.01
N THR A 147 -8.20 -17.03 0.66
CA THR A 147 -8.09 -15.58 0.64
C THR A 147 -7.47 -15.08 -0.65
N LEU A 148 -8.12 -14.12 -1.29
CA LEU A 148 -7.64 -13.42 -2.47
C LEU A 148 -7.11 -12.05 -2.05
N VAL A 149 -5.83 -11.80 -2.32
CA VAL A 149 -5.14 -10.56 -1.92
C VAL A 149 -4.68 -9.80 -3.16
N GLY A 150 -5.08 -8.54 -3.26
CA GLY A 150 -4.71 -7.65 -4.35
C GLY A 150 -3.29 -7.10 -4.25
N ARG A 151 -2.76 -6.62 -5.37
CA ARG A 151 -1.44 -5.96 -5.45
C ARG A 151 -1.54 -4.62 -6.19
N PRO A 152 -1.93 -3.53 -5.52
CA PRO A 152 -2.54 -3.44 -4.19
C PRO A 152 -4.07 -3.66 -4.19
N LEU A 153 -4.71 -3.63 -5.36
CA LEU A 153 -6.15 -3.82 -5.53
C LEU A 153 -6.43 -5.12 -6.28
N LEU A 154 -7.61 -5.71 -6.06
CA LEU A 154 -8.14 -6.80 -6.87
C LEU A 154 -8.73 -6.24 -8.17
N ALA A 155 -8.76 -7.06 -9.21
CA ALA A 155 -9.35 -6.67 -10.48
C ALA A 155 -10.86 -6.42 -10.34
N LYS A 156 -11.36 -5.40 -11.04
CA LYS A 156 -12.78 -5.00 -11.01
C LYS A 156 -13.71 -6.10 -11.50
N GLU A 157 -13.24 -6.96 -12.40
CA GLU A 157 -14.03 -8.06 -12.95
C GLU A 157 -14.16 -9.21 -11.95
N LEU A 158 -13.14 -9.40 -11.10
CA LEU A 158 -13.06 -10.51 -10.17
C LEU A 158 -14.01 -10.34 -8.98
N VAL A 159 -14.12 -9.12 -8.44
CA VAL A 159 -14.93 -8.85 -7.25
C VAL A 159 -15.90 -7.71 -7.51
N ARG A 160 -17.15 -7.91 -7.10
CA ARG A 160 -18.18 -6.87 -7.08
C ARG A 160 -18.76 -6.74 -5.68
N VAL A 161 -18.53 -5.59 -5.06
CA VAL A 161 -19.15 -5.21 -3.79
C VAL A 161 -20.18 -4.13 -4.07
N ASP A 162 -21.46 -4.46 -3.88
CA ASP A 162 -22.57 -3.54 -4.06
C ASP A 162 -23.07 -3.05 -2.70
N ALA A 163 -23.23 -1.74 -2.55
CA ALA A 163 -23.71 -1.08 -1.35
C ALA A 163 -24.92 -0.18 -1.67
N THR A 164 -25.72 0.14 -0.66
CA THR A 164 -26.84 1.08 -0.75
C THR A 164 -26.72 2.19 0.27
N VAL A 165 -27.05 3.40 -0.12
CA VAL A 165 -27.18 4.53 0.80
C VAL A 165 -28.49 4.36 1.58
N ILE A 166 -28.42 4.25 2.90
CA ILE A 166 -29.64 4.20 3.73
C ILE A 166 -30.07 5.60 4.11
N GLU A 167 -29.17 6.32 4.78
CA GLU A 167 -29.47 7.62 5.36
C GLU A 167 -28.27 8.56 5.27
N LYS A 168 -28.59 9.85 5.26
CA LYS A 168 -27.64 10.95 5.38
C LYS A 168 -27.98 11.71 6.65
N THR A 169 -27.05 11.70 7.60
CA THR A 169 -27.24 12.21 8.96
C THR A 169 -26.13 13.19 9.30
N GLU A 170 -26.35 14.10 10.24
CA GLU A 170 -25.30 14.97 10.76
C GLU A 170 -24.67 14.36 12.02
N SER A 171 -23.35 14.50 12.18
CA SER A 171 -22.67 14.02 13.38
C SER A 171 -23.12 14.81 14.61
N VAL A 172 -23.05 14.18 15.79
CA VAL A 172 -23.17 14.89 17.06
C VAL A 172 -22.21 16.10 17.09
N PRO A 173 -22.65 17.29 17.55
CA PRO A 173 -21.83 18.50 17.54
C PRO A 173 -20.56 18.32 18.36
N LYS A 174 -19.41 18.36 17.69
CA LYS A 174 -18.08 18.30 18.33
C LYS A 174 -17.63 19.71 18.71
N VAL A 175 -17.37 19.94 20.00
CA VAL A 175 -16.88 21.22 20.50
C VAL A 175 -15.35 21.25 20.47
N ASN A 176 -14.78 22.10 19.63
CA ASN A 176 -13.35 22.38 19.60
C ASN A 176 -13.06 23.72 20.30
N MET A 177 -12.49 23.66 21.51
CA MET A 177 -12.12 24.85 22.28
C MET A 177 -10.60 25.02 22.31
N LYS A 178 -10.12 26.16 21.82
CA LYS A 178 -8.72 26.59 21.90
C LYS A 178 -8.59 27.64 22.98
N PHE A 179 -7.66 27.44 23.91
CA PHE A 179 -7.42 28.34 25.02
C PHE A 179 -5.92 28.54 25.23
N TRP A 180 -5.48 29.79 25.37
CA TRP A 180 -4.09 30.14 25.71
C TRP A 180 -4.06 30.96 27.00
N LYS A 181 -3.46 30.37 28.04
CA LYS A 181 -3.33 30.95 29.38
C LYS A 181 -2.65 32.31 29.32
N ARG A 182 -3.20 33.31 30.03
CA ARG A 182 -2.66 34.69 30.19
C ARG A 182 -2.50 35.51 28.91
N HIS A 183 -2.98 35.02 27.77
CA HIS A 183 -2.93 35.72 26.49
C HIS A 183 -4.30 36.27 26.06
N ARG A 184 -5.32 36.23 26.95
CA ARG A 184 -6.73 36.58 26.64
C ARG A 184 -7.24 35.92 25.35
N PHE A 185 -6.75 34.72 25.05
CA PHE A 185 -7.09 34.00 23.83
C PHE A 185 -7.92 32.76 24.19
N GLN A 186 -9.20 32.82 23.85
CA GLN A 186 -10.14 31.72 23.97
C GLN A 186 -11.06 31.72 22.73
N LYS A 187 -11.11 30.60 22.01
CA LYS A 187 -11.96 30.43 20.84
C LYS A 187 -12.70 29.10 20.94
N LYS A 188 -14.03 29.13 20.83
CA LYS A 188 -14.88 27.94 20.78
C LYS A 188 -15.44 27.80 19.37
N LYS A 189 -15.25 26.64 18.75
CA LYS A 189 -15.85 26.28 17.46
C LYS A 189 -16.66 25.01 17.65
N ILE A 190 -17.92 25.02 17.23
CA ILE A 190 -18.75 23.82 17.15
C ILE A 190 -18.65 23.30 15.72
N ILE A 191 -18.34 22.02 15.56
CA ILE A 191 -18.16 21.37 14.26
C ILE A 191 -19.17 20.24 14.18
N ILE A 192 -20.00 20.29 13.14
CA ILE A 192 -20.94 19.25 12.77
C ILE A 192 -20.49 18.75 11.41
N GLN A 193 -20.29 17.43 11.28
CA GLN A 193 -19.81 16.79 10.07
C GLN A 193 -20.95 16.05 9.40
N PRO A 194 -21.15 16.16 8.08
CA PRO A 194 -22.10 15.31 7.38
C PRO A 194 -21.61 13.86 7.42
N GLN A 195 -22.53 12.94 7.65
CA GLN A 195 -22.31 11.51 7.72
C GLN A 195 -23.29 10.80 6.78
N THR A 196 -22.84 9.71 6.18
CA THR A 196 -23.68 8.86 5.33
C THR A 196 -23.58 7.43 5.83
N VAL A 197 -24.71 6.75 6.00
CA VAL A 197 -24.76 5.33 6.36
C VAL A 197 -24.95 4.52 5.09
N LEU A 198 -24.02 3.61 4.84
CA LEU A 198 -24.06 2.65 3.75
C LEU A 198 -24.34 1.26 4.29
N ARG A 199 -25.19 0.50 3.60
CA ARG A 199 -25.34 -0.95 3.80
C ARG A 199 -24.67 -1.71 2.69
N ILE A 200 -23.85 -2.69 3.04
CA ILE A 200 -23.31 -3.63 2.07
C ILE A 200 -24.40 -4.64 1.74
N ASN A 201 -24.79 -4.74 0.48
CA ASN A 201 -25.83 -5.68 0.07
C ASN A 201 -25.22 -7.05 -0.21
N ASN A 202 -24.24 -7.11 -1.11
CA ASN A 202 -23.66 -8.37 -1.53
C ASN A 202 -22.19 -8.19 -1.95
N ILE A 203 -21.38 -9.20 -1.62
CA ILE A 203 -20.02 -9.41 -2.09
C ILE A 203 -20.07 -10.58 -3.07
N ARG A 204 -19.86 -10.31 -4.36
CA ARG A 204 -19.87 -11.32 -5.43
C ARG A 204 -18.47 -11.54 -5.98
N LEU A 205 -18.14 -12.81 -6.20
CA LEU A 205 -16.92 -13.25 -6.90
C LEU A 205 -17.25 -13.68 -8.33
N ALA A 206 -16.31 -13.46 -9.25
CA ALA A 206 -16.38 -14.01 -10.60
C ALA A 206 -16.14 -15.51 -10.61
N GLN A 207 -16.68 -16.20 -11.63
CA GLN A 207 -16.64 -17.66 -11.73
C GLN A 207 -15.24 -18.24 -12.02
N ARG A 208 -14.29 -17.44 -12.52
CA ARG A 208 -12.96 -17.93 -12.89
C ARG A 208 -11.85 -16.96 -12.53
N LEU A 209 -10.84 -17.46 -11.83
CA LEU A 209 -9.59 -16.74 -11.60
C LEU A 209 -8.66 -16.93 -12.81
N HIS A 210 -8.11 -15.84 -13.33
CA HIS A 210 -7.01 -15.88 -14.30
C HIS A 210 -5.66 -16.08 -13.58
N GLU A 211 -4.69 -16.64 -14.29
CA GLU A 211 -3.35 -17.01 -13.76
C GLU A 211 -2.53 -15.82 -13.23
N SER A 212 -2.94 -14.59 -13.51
CA SER A 212 -2.26 -13.37 -13.07
C SER A 212 -2.49 -13.00 -11.59
N TYR A 213 -3.40 -13.68 -10.88
CA TYR A 213 -3.70 -13.37 -9.48
C TYR A 213 -2.86 -14.21 -8.54
N GLN A 214 -1.95 -13.61 -7.77
CA GLN A 214 -1.31 -14.36 -6.68
C GLN A 214 -2.31 -14.61 -5.55
N ILE A 215 -2.65 -15.87 -5.37
CA ILE A 215 -3.49 -16.34 -4.28
C ILE A 215 -2.53 -16.67 -3.14
N LEU A 216 -2.68 -15.99 -2.01
CA LEU A 216 -2.01 -16.40 -0.79
C LEU A 216 -2.98 -17.28 -0.02
N PHE A 217 -2.65 -18.56 0.07
CA PHE A 217 -3.23 -19.42 1.08
C PHE A 217 -2.58 -19.00 2.41
N VAL A 218 -3.31 -18.22 3.22
CA VAL A 218 -2.87 -17.93 4.57
C VAL A 218 -3.37 -19.08 5.41
N ASP A 219 -2.53 -20.09 5.62
CA ASP A 219 -2.79 -21.11 6.64
C ASP A 219 -3.02 -20.40 7.98
N GLY A 220 -4.28 -20.40 8.44
CA GLY A 220 -4.66 -20.05 9.80
C GLY A 220 -4.46 -18.59 10.21
N PHE A 221 -5.40 -17.71 9.84
CA PHE A 221 -5.73 -16.55 10.68
C PHE A 221 -7.25 -16.41 10.82
N VAL A 222 -7.82 -17.29 11.65
CA VAL A 222 -9.16 -17.09 12.19
C VAL A 222 -9.10 -15.90 13.15
N SER A 223 -9.66 -14.76 12.76
CA SER A 223 -9.99 -13.70 13.72
C SER A 223 -10.96 -14.27 14.76
N LYS A 224 -10.49 -14.45 15.99
CA LYS A 224 -11.36 -14.56 17.17
C LYS A 224 -12.09 -13.24 17.42
#